data_AF-A0A0F9WK33-F1
#
_entry.id   AF-A0A0F9WK33-F1
#
_cell.length_a   1.000
_cell.length_b   1.000
_cell.length_c   1.000
_cell.angle_alpha   90.00
_cell.angle_beta   90.00
_cell.angle_gamma   90.00
#
_symmetry.space_group_name_H-M   'P 1'
#
loop_
_entity.id
_entity.type
_entity.pdbx_description
1 polymer ?
#
loop_
_entity_poly.entity_id
_entity_poly.type
_entity_poly.pdbx_seq_one_letter_code
_entity_poly.pdbx_strand_id
1 'polypeptide(L)'
;TDQNLVLKNIKHELYKTGLFTFINHLSHAKIPILKFTDKKYGLKFDISVNNNGGILAAQYIKKKIEEDENIKILAILFKHFIYSRKLDDASVGGLNSYSQLLMIMNYLELHPFYSRNDKNISVVFFDFIQYYGFNFKYKNVQIDSASNIYKTNTTNRLSIIDPTDPIIDVGSCCKNMDKVIETLQNFYRLILY
;
A
#
# COMPACT_ATOMS: atom_id res chain seq x y z
N THR A 1 -1.84 -9.32 26.70
CA THR A 1 -0.61 -10.11 26.47
C THR A 1 0.40 -9.25 25.76
N ASP A 2 1.63 -9.19 26.24
CA ASP A 2 2.72 -8.46 25.58
C ASP A 2 3.06 -9.12 24.22
N GLN A 3 2.82 -8.40 23.13
CA GLN A 3 3.09 -8.87 21.76
C GLN A 3 4.55 -9.28 21.58
N ASN A 4 5.49 -8.53 22.17
CA ASN A 4 6.92 -8.80 22.03
C ASN A 4 7.33 -10.09 22.76
N LEU A 5 6.73 -10.37 23.92
CA LEU A 5 6.95 -11.62 24.64
C LEU A 5 6.46 -12.81 23.82
N VAL A 6 5.27 -12.72 23.23
CA VAL A 6 4.71 -13.79 22.38
C VAL A 6 5.62 -14.03 21.17
N LEU A 7 6.02 -12.97 20.46
CA LEU A 7 6.91 -13.10 19.29
C LEU A 7 8.29 -13.65 19.66
N LYS A 8 8.83 -13.31 20.84
CA LYS A 8 10.08 -13.90 21.35
C LYS A 8 9.94 -15.42 21.58
N ASN A 9 8.82 -15.85 22.16
CA ASN A 9 8.56 -17.27 22.39
C ASN A 9 8.40 -18.02 21.06
N ILE A 10 7.64 -17.47 20.09
CA ILE A 10 7.50 -18.05 18.75
C ILE A 10 8.87 -18.14 18.07
N LYS A 11 9.69 -17.08 18.14
CA LYS A 11 11.06 -17.08 17.60
C LYS A 11 11.90 -18.24 18.16
N HIS A 12 11.84 -18.47 19.47
CA HIS A 12 12.54 -19.57 20.12
C HIS A 12 12.09 -20.95 19.59
N GLU A 13 10.79 -21.17 19.45
CA GLU A 13 10.25 -22.41 18.90
C GLU A 13 10.62 -22.61 17.42
N LEU A 14 10.58 -21.54 16.60
CA LEU A 14 10.99 -21.61 15.21
C LEU A 14 12.48 -22.01 15.06
N TYR A 15 13.36 -21.54 15.94
CA TYR A 15 14.76 -21.99 15.94
C TYR A 15 14.91 -23.48 16.19
N LYS A 16 14.15 -24.05 17.15
CA LYS A 16 14.22 -25.48 17.48
C LYS A 16 13.85 -26.38 16.31
N THR A 17 12.92 -25.94 15.45
CA THR A 17 12.51 -26.75 14.30
C THR A 17 13.64 -26.99 13.30
N GLY A 18 14.62 -26.09 13.22
CA GLY A 18 15.67 -26.14 12.20
C GLY A 18 15.16 -25.92 10.76
N LEU A 19 13.87 -25.65 10.55
CA LEU A 19 13.23 -25.51 9.23
C LEU A 19 13.33 -24.10 8.64
N PHE A 20 13.66 -23.11 9.46
CA PHE A 20 13.65 -21.69 9.09
C PHE A 20 15.03 -21.04 9.22
N THR A 21 15.23 -19.96 8.46
CA THR A 21 16.42 -19.10 8.42
C THR A 21 16.01 -17.64 8.51
N PHE A 22 17.00 -16.75 8.68
CA PHE A 22 16.79 -15.30 8.76
C PHE A 22 15.72 -14.89 9.78
N ILE A 23 15.65 -15.59 10.92
CA ILE A 23 14.64 -15.37 11.96
C ILE A 23 14.95 -14.08 12.73
N ASN A 24 14.31 -12.99 12.32
CA ASN A 24 14.54 -11.64 12.84
C ASN A 24 13.30 -11.07 13.53
N HIS A 25 13.46 -10.58 14.75
CA HIS A 25 12.37 -9.96 15.51
C HIS A 25 12.53 -8.45 15.49
N LEU A 26 11.63 -7.75 14.80
CA LEU A 26 11.59 -6.29 14.70
C LEU A 26 10.75 -5.71 15.84
N SER A 27 11.28 -5.78 17.07
CA SER A 27 10.55 -5.40 18.30
C SER A 27 10.26 -3.91 18.45
N HIS A 28 11.00 -3.05 17.74
CA HIS A 28 10.89 -1.59 17.84
C HIS A 28 10.10 -0.95 16.70
N ALA A 29 9.57 -1.74 15.77
CA ALA A 29 8.69 -1.23 14.73
C ALA A 29 7.33 -0.81 15.32
N LYS A 30 6.60 0.08 14.63
CA LYS A 30 5.25 0.52 15.03
C LYS A 30 4.32 -0.67 15.34
N ILE A 31 4.43 -1.72 14.53
CA ILE A 31 3.81 -3.03 14.77
C ILE A 31 4.98 -4.02 14.90
N PRO A 32 5.20 -4.63 16.08
CA PRO A 32 6.22 -5.66 16.24
C PRO A 32 5.97 -6.84 15.29
N ILE A 33 6.99 -7.23 14.54
CA ILE A 33 6.90 -8.28 13.52
C ILE A 33 8.07 -9.25 13.67
N LEU A 34 7.78 -10.55 13.59
CA LEU A 34 8.78 -11.61 13.44
C LEU A 34 8.87 -12.01 11.97
N LYS A 35 10.01 -11.76 11.35
CA LYS A 35 10.31 -12.13 9.97
C LYS A 35 11.17 -13.37 9.92
N PHE A 36 10.90 -14.29 9.00
CA PHE A 36 11.72 -15.50 8.81
C PHE A 36 11.51 -16.07 7.41
N THR A 37 12.36 -17.02 7.02
CA THR A 37 12.32 -17.65 5.70
C THR A 37 12.43 -19.15 5.84
N ASP A 38 11.53 -19.88 5.20
CA ASP A 38 11.59 -21.34 5.12
C ASP A 38 12.82 -21.78 4.31
N LYS A 39 13.51 -22.83 4.76
CA LYS A 39 14.71 -23.35 4.09
C LYS A 39 14.42 -24.13 2.82
N LYS A 40 13.24 -24.76 2.72
CA LYS A 40 12.91 -25.70 1.64
C LYS A 40 12.49 -24.96 0.37
N TYR A 41 11.65 -23.95 0.48
CA TYR A 41 11.08 -23.24 -0.67
C TYR A 41 11.52 -21.77 -0.75
N GLY A 42 12.21 -21.25 0.27
CA GLY A 42 12.63 -19.85 0.33
C GLY A 42 11.47 -18.89 0.58
N LEU A 43 10.33 -19.37 1.09
CA LEU A 43 9.17 -18.53 1.34
C LEU A 43 9.41 -17.62 2.55
N LYS A 44 9.12 -16.33 2.37
CA LYS A 44 9.26 -15.31 3.41
C LYS A 44 7.96 -15.18 4.19
N PHE A 45 8.07 -15.17 5.51
CA PHE A 45 6.96 -15.05 6.45
C PHE A 45 7.17 -13.86 7.36
N ASP A 46 6.09 -13.12 7.59
CA ASP A 46 6.00 -12.04 8.57
C ASP A 46 4.85 -12.38 9.54
N ILE A 47 5.13 -12.49 10.84
CA ILE A 47 4.14 -12.72 11.89
C ILE A 47 4.02 -11.48 12.78
N SER A 48 2.79 -11.00 12.96
CA SER A 48 2.43 -9.99 13.97
C SER A 48 1.33 -10.52 14.88
N VAL A 49 1.30 -10.09 16.14
CA VAL A 49 0.31 -10.55 17.14
C VAL A 49 -0.71 -9.44 17.42
N ASN A 50 -1.99 -9.77 17.49
CA ASN A 50 -3.09 -8.84 17.77
C ASN A 50 -3.18 -7.63 16.82
N ASN A 51 -2.81 -7.81 15.55
CA ASN A 51 -2.90 -6.76 14.53
C ASN A 51 -4.30 -6.74 13.88
N ASN A 52 -5.33 -6.37 14.64
CA ASN A 52 -6.72 -6.35 14.17
C ASN A 52 -6.92 -5.37 13.00
N GLY A 53 -6.24 -4.22 13.02
CA GLY A 53 -6.31 -3.26 11.91
C GLY A 53 -5.83 -3.86 10.58
N GLY A 54 -4.74 -4.64 10.59
CA GLY A 54 -4.28 -5.35 9.41
C GLY A 54 -5.29 -6.37 8.87
N ILE A 55 -6.02 -7.05 9.75
CA ILE A 55 -7.08 -8.01 9.37
C ILE A 55 -8.25 -7.28 8.71
N LEU A 56 -8.72 -6.18 9.33
CA LEU A 56 -9.83 -5.38 8.80
C LEU A 56 -9.47 -4.76 7.45
N ALA A 57 -8.27 -4.19 7.31
CA ALA A 57 -7.78 -3.66 6.04
C ALA A 57 -7.73 -4.74 4.96
N ALA A 58 -7.23 -5.94 5.27
CA ALA A 58 -7.19 -7.04 4.31
C ALA A 58 -8.60 -7.50 3.87
N GLN A 59 -9.55 -7.56 4.81
CA GLN A 59 -10.95 -7.89 4.51
C GLN A 59 -11.61 -6.82 3.65
N TYR A 60 -11.39 -5.54 3.96
CA TYR A 60 -11.89 -4.41 3.17
C TYR A 60 -11.38 -4.47 1.72
N ILE A 61 -10.06 -4.62 1.55
CA ILE A 61 -9.44 -4.74 0.21
C ILE A 61 -9.98 -5.94 -0.55
N LYS A 62 -10.11 -7.09 0.10
CA LYS A 62 -10.66 -8.30 -0.52
C LYS A 62 -12.06 -8.04 -1.05
N LYS A 63 -12.94 -7.47 -0.23
CA LYS A 63 -14.31 -7.12 -0.64
C LYS A 63 -14.32 -6.17 -1.84
N LYS A 64 -13.45 -5.14 -1.82
CA LYS A 64 -13.36 -4.18 -2.94
C LYS A 64 -12.89 -4.82 -4.24
N ILE A 65 -11.90 -5.71 -4.19
CA ILE A 65 -11.45 -6.46 -5.37
C ILE A 65 -12.55 -7.41 -5.90
N GLU A 66 -13.37 -7.99 -5.01
CA GLU A 66 -14.52 -8.81 -5.41
C GLU A 66 -15.64 -7.98 -6.06
N GLU A 67 -15.80 -6.70 -5.65
CA GLU A 67 -16.72 -5.75 -6.27
C GLU A 67 -16.24 -5.28 -7.65
N ASP A 68 -14.93 -5.18 -7.85
CA ASP A 68 -14.32 -4.71 -9.10
C ASP A 68 -12.91 -5.31 -9.32
N GLU A 69 -12.82 -6.28 -10.25
CA GLU A 69 -11.57 -6.99 -10.55
C GLU A 69 -10.49 -6.07 -11.19
N ASN A 70 -10.89 -4.95 -11.81
CA ASN A 70 -9.95 -3.99 -12.38
C ASN A 70 -9.01 -3.40 -11.31
N ILE A 71 -9.47 -3.31 -10.05
CA ILE A 71 -8.63 -2.90 -8.91
C ILE A 71 -7.40 -3.80 -8.80
N LYS A 72 -7.59 -5.12 -8.94
CA LYS A 72 -6.49 -6.10 -8.83
C LYS A 72 -5.50 -5.95 -9.98
N ILE A 73 -6.00 -5.75 -11.20
CA ILE A 73 -5.15 -5.58 -12.40
C ILE A 73 -4.31 -4.31 -12.26
N LEU A 74 -4.94 -3.18 -11.93
CA LEU A 74 -4.26 -1.90 -11.71
C LEU A 74 -3.28 -1.97 -10.54
N ALA A 75 -3.64 -2.66 -9.45
CA ALA A 75 -2.76 -2.85 -8.30
C ALA A 75 -1.49 -3.62 -8.67
N ILE A 76 -1.59 -4.67 -9.49
CA ILE A 76 -0.42 -5.43 -9.96
C ILE A 76 0.47 -4.55 -10.85
N LEU A 77 -0.12 -3.84 -11.81
CA LEU A 77 0.62 -2.93 -12.70
C LEU A 77 1.34 -1.84 -11.91
N PHE A 78 0.62 -1.16 -11.01
CA PHE A 78 1.17 -0.07 -10.24
C PHE A 78 2.20 -0.55 -9.21
N LYS A 79 1.94 -1.68 -8.56
CA LYS A 79 2.90 -2.28 -7.61
C LYS A 79 4.19 -2.64 -8.31
N HIS A 80 4.12 -3.28 -9.49
CA HIS A 80 5.30 -3.61 -10.27
C HIS A 80 6.06 -2.35 -10.71
N PHE A 81 5.33 -1.33 -11.17
CA PHE A 81 5.90 -0.04 -11.53
C PHE A 81 6.67 0.59 -10.36
N ILE A 82 6.06 0.79 -9.20
CA ILE A 82 6.71 1.40 -8.04
C ILE A 82 7.87 0.54 -7.52
N TYR A 83 7.71 -0.78 -7.50
CA TYR A 83 8.76 -1.72 -7.11
C TYR A 83 10.00 -1.64 -8.02
N SER A 84 9.81 -1.58 -9.34
CA SER A 84 10.93 -1.48 -10.30
C SER A 84 11.80 -0.22 -10.11
N ARG A 85 11.24 0.85 -9.52
CA ARG A 85 11.96 2.08 -9.16
C ARG A 85 12.50 2.09 -7.72
N LYS A 86 12.35 0.99 -6.97
CA LYS A 86 12.73 0.90 -5.54
C LYS A 86 12.03 1.94 -4.66
N LEU A 87 10.77 2.24 -4.97
CA LEU A 87 9.95 3.23 -4.25
C LEU A 87 8.82 2.58 -3.44
N ASP A 88 8.81 1.26 -3.26
CA ASP A 88 7.70 0.53 -2.63
C ASP A 88 7.92 0.19 -1.15
N ASP A 89 9.10 0.48 -0.60
CA ASP A 89 9.46 0.20 0.79
C ASP A 89 9.22 1.42 1.69
N ALA A 90 8.19 1.34 2.53
CA ALA A 90 7.85 2.40 3.48
C ALA A 90 8.85 2.56 4.63
N SER A 91 9.70 1.56 4.92
CA SER A 91 10.72 1.70 5.97
C SER A 91 11.76 2.78 5.62
N VAL A 92 12.01 2.97 4.32
CA VAL A 92 12.87 4.04 3.76
C VAL A 92 12.05 5.20 3.19
N GLY A 93 10.76 5.27 3.48
CA GLY A 93 9.87 6.37 3.09
C GLY A 93 9.24 6.24 1.70
N GLY A 94 9.24 5.07 1.09
CA GLY A 94 8.52 4.77 -0.16
C GLY A 94 6.99 4.65 0.04
N LEU A 95 6.28 4.50 -1.09
CA LEU A 95 4.84 4.36 -1.14
C LEU A 95 4.45 2.90 -0.87
N ASN A 96 3.87 2.61 0.30
CA ASN A 96 3.46 1.25 0.66
C ASN A 96 2.29 0.72 -0.18
N SER A 97 2.16 -0.60 -0.27
CA SER A 97 1.12 -1.27 -1.05
C SER A 97 -0.31 -0.91 -0.67
N TYR A 98 -0.58 -0.63 0.61
CA TYR A 98 -1.94 -0.30 1.05
C TYR A 98 -2.34 1.10 0.56
N SER A 99 -1.46 2.09 0.69
CA SER A 99 -1.65 3.42 0.12
C SER A 99 -1.80 3.37 -1.41
N GLN A 100 -1.02 2.53 -2.11
CA GLN A 100 -1.18 2.32 -3.56
C GLN A 100 -2.59 1.85 -3.91
N LEU A 101 -3.11 0.85 -3.20
CA LEU A 101 -4.47 0.33 -3.39
C LEU A 101 -5.54 1.39 -3.12
N LEU A 102 -5.42 2.13 -2.02
CA LEU A 102 -6.38 3.19 -1.68
C LEU A 102 -6.39 4.32 -2.72
N MET A 103 -5.22 4.68 -3.26
CA MET A 103 -5.12 5.66 -4.36
C MET A 103 -5.83 5.17 -5.63
N ILE A 104 -5.67 3.88 -5.98
CA ILE A 104 -6.34 3.26 -7.14
C ILE A 104 -7.85 3.27 -6.93
N MET A 105 -8.34 2.75 -5.81
CA MET A 105 -9.78 2.69 -5.54
C MET A 105 -10.42 4.08 -5.53
N ASN A 106 -9.76 5.06 -4.89
CA ASN A 106 -10.26 6.42 -4.89
C ASN A 106 -10.30 7.03 -6.30
N TYR A 107 -9.30 6.75 -7.14
CA TYR A 107 -9.30 7.20 -8.53
C TYR A 107 -10.49 6.64 -9.30
N LEU A 108 -10.72 5.33 -9.21
CA LEU A 108 -11.84 4.65 -9.88
C LEU A 108 -13.21 5.16 -9.42
N GLU A 109 -13.38 5.46 -8.13
CA GLU A 109 -14.67 5.91 -7.59
C GLU A 109 -14.97 7.39 -7.92
N LEU A 110 -13.94 8.24 -8.08
CA LEU A 110 -14.12 9.69 -8.23
C LEU A 110 -13.98 10.23 -9.65
N HIS A 111 -13.47 9.44 -10.60
CA HIS A 111 -13.23 9.92 -11.95
C HIS A 111 -14.36 9.51 -12.90
N PRO A 112 -15.06 10.48 -13.53
CA PRO A 112 -16.31 10.26 -14.26
C PRO A 112 -16.15 9.42 -15.53
N PHE A 113 -14.92 9.25 -16.02
CA PHE A 113 -14.61 8.47 -17.21
C PHE A 113 -14.29 7.00 -16.91
N TYR A 114 -14.30 6.59 -15.64
CA TYR A 114 -14.29 5.18 -15.31
C TYR A 114 -15.71 4.62 -15.36
N SER A 115 -16.09 4.05 -16.52
CA SER A 115 -17.21 3.12 -16.54
C SER A 115 -16.72 1.77 -16.04
N ARG A 116 -17.44 1.12 -15.12
CA ARG A 116 -17.16 -0.30 -14.76
C ARG A 116 -17.22 -1.24 -15.97
N ASN A 117 -17.80 -0.77 -17.08
CA ASN A 117 -17.87 -1.48 -18.36
C ASN A 117 -16.78 -1.07 -19.37
N ASP A 118 -15.88 -0.13 -19.03
CA ASP A 118 -14.78 0.26 -19.91
C ASP A 118 -13.74 -0.85 -20.00
N LYS A 119 -13.54 -1.35 -21.21
CA LYS A 119 -12.69 -2.52 -21.48
C LYS A 119 -11.21 -2.20 -21.51
N ASN A 120 -10.82 -0.92 -21.57
CA ASN A 120 -9.42 -0.55 -21.75
C ASN A 120 -8.74 -0.14 -20.44
N ILE A 121 -8.36 -1.16 -19.66
CA ILE A 121 -7.63 -0.99 -18.40
C ILE A 121 -6.31 -0.23 -18.57
N SER A 122 -5.70 -0.26 -19.76
CA SER A 122 -4.47 0.47 -20.03
C SER A 122 -4.69 1.98 -20.04
N VAL A 123 -5.80 2.45 -20.62
CA VAL A 123 -6.17 3.88 -20.60
C VAL A 123 -6.41 4.33 -19.17
N VAL A 124 -7.20 3.56 -18.40
CA VAL A 124 -7.45 3.84 -16.99
C VAL A 124 -6.15 3.92 -16.19
N PHE A 125 -5.20 3.01 -16.45
CA PHE A 125 -3.88 3.03 -15.81
C PHE A 125 -3.09 4.29 -16.18
N PHE A 126 -3.06 4.69 -17.46
CA PHE A 126 -2.34 5.89 -17.88
C PHE A 126 -2.97 7.17 -17.35
N ASP A 127 -4.29 7.27 -17.32
CA ASP A 127 -4.99 8.40 -16.73
C ASP A 127 -4.75 8.47 -15.21
N PHE A 128 -4.74 7.32 -14.52
CA PHE A 128 -4.34 7.23 -13.12
C PHE A 128 -2.91 7.76 -12.89
N ILE A 129 -1.95 7.35 -13.73
CA ILE A 129 -0.57 7.85 -13.66
C ILE A 129 -0.52 9.36 -13.92
N GLN A 130 -1.23 9.85 -14.94
CA GLN A 130 -1.29 11.28 -15.25
C GLN A 130 -1.85 12.07 -14.07
N TYR A 131 -2.99 11.62 -13.53
CA TYR A 131 -3.69 12.30 -12.48
C TYR A 131 -2.82 12.46 -11.23
N TYR A 132 -2.24 11.37 -10.74
CA TYR A 132 -1.33 11.42 -9.59
C TYR A 132 0.05 12.01 -9.92
N GLY A 133 0.46 12.03 -11.19
CA GLY A 133 1.69 12.69 -11.62
C GLY A 133 1.57 14.22 -11.69
N PHE A 134 0.44 14.75 -12.16
CA PHE A 134 0.32 16.18 -12.53
C PHE A 134 -0.84 16.92 -11.87
N ASN A 135 -1.97 16.26 -11.61
CA ASN A 135 -3.21 16.94 -11.27
C ASN A 135 -3.57 16.86 -9.78
N PHE A 136 -3.20 15.79 -9.10
CA PHE A 136 -3.54 15.59 -7.69
C PHE A 136 -2.81 16.60 -6.79
N LYS A 137 -3.57 17.38 -6.04
CA LYS A 137 -3.05 18.46 -5.19
C LYS A 137 -2.64 17.93 -3.83
N TYR A 138 -1.53 17.20 -3.75
CA TYR A 138 -1.05 16.52 -2.54
C TYR A 138 -1.02 17.38 -1.27
N LYS A 139 -0.71 18.68 -1.39
CA LYS A 139 -0.63 19.59 -0.24
C LYS A 139 -2.00 20.06 0.27
N ASN A 140 -3.03 20.00 -0.57
CA ASN A 140 -4.35 20.58 -0.30
C ASN A 140 -5.46 19.54 -0.19
N VAL A 141 -5.24 18.34 -0.71
CA VAL A 141 -6.26 17.29 -0.80
C VAL A 141 -5.85 16.08 0.03
N GLN A 142 -6.76 15.66 0.91
CA GLN A 142 -6.70 14.42 1.68
C GLN A 142 -7.72 13.46 1.08
N ILE A 143 -7.31 12.21 0.88
CA ILE A 143 -8.19 11.14 0.43
C ILE A 143 -8.93 10.58 1.64
N ASP A 144 -10.26 10.66 1.65
CA ASP A 144 -11.10 9.89 2.57
C ASP A 144 -11.57 8.63 1.85
N SER A 145 -10.89 7.51 2.10
CA SER A 145 -11.20 6.23 1.48
C SER A 145 -12.46 5.55 2.04
N ALA A 146 -12.96 5.97 3.22
CA ALA A 146 -14.21 5.44 3.75
C ALA A 146 -15.42 6.02 2.99
N SER A 147 -15.37 7.34 2.79
CA SER A 147 -16.47 8.10 2.17
C SER A 147 -16.30 8.28 0.66
N ASN A 148 -15.14 7.89 0.11
CA ASN A 148 -14.76 8.14 -1.28
C ASN A 148 -14.88 9.61 -1.66
N ILE A 149 -14.37 10.53 -0.83
CA ILE A 149 -14.38 11.97 -1.10
C ILE A 149 -13.00 12.60 -0.87
N TYR A 150 -12.83 13.79 -1.41
CA TYR A 150 -11.68 14.64 -1.09
C TYR A 150 -12.01 15.60 0.05
N LYS A 151 -11.12 15.65 1.04
CA LYS A 151 -11.14 16.60 2.16
C LYS A 151 -9.97 17.57 2.06
N THR A 152 -10.06 18.66 2.82
CA THR A 152 -8.93 19.60 2.95
C THR A 152 -7.78 18.92 3.70
N ASN A 153 -6.59 18.97 3.11
CA ASN A 153 -5.37 18.47 3.73
C ASN A 153 -4.66 19.57 4.52
N THR A 154 -4.28 19.27 5.75
CA THR A 154 -3.52 20.15 6.65
C THR A 154 -2.09 19.67 6.89
N THR A 155 -1.72 18.52 6.34
CA THR A 155 -0.44 17.83 6.63
C THR A 155 0.69 18.20 5.66
N ASN A 156 0.39 18.91 4.56
CA ASN A 156 1.33 19.28 3.49
C ASN A 156 2.05 18.09 2.82
N ARG A 157 1.55 16.86 2.97
CA ARG A 157 2.09 15.62 2.38
C ARG A 157 0.93 14.74 1.89
N LEU A 158 1.24 13.61 1.24
CA LEU A 158 0.24 12.59 0.95
C LEU A 158 -0.50 12.21 2.23
N SER A 159 -1.83 12.38 2.22
CA SER A 159 -2.70 12.04 3.33
C SER A 159 -3.87 11.21 2.81
N ILE A 160 -4.00 10.00 3.37
CA ILE A 160 -5.04 9.03 3.03
C ILE A 160 -5.59 8.47 4.33
N ILE A 161 -6.85 8.74 4.61
CA ILE A 161 -7.54 8.21 5.79
C ILE A 161 -7.90 6.74 5.55
N ASP A 162 -7.55 5.88 6.50
CA ASP A 162 -7.86 4.45 6.44
C ASP A 162 -9.38 4.25 6.45
N PRO A 163 -9.94 3.50 5.48
CA PRO A 163 -11.37 3.21 5.45
C PRO A 163 -11.85 2.37 6.65
N THR A 164 -10.93 1.70 7.35
CA THR A 164 -11.21 0.84 8.50
C THR A 164 -10.91 1.49 9.85
N ASP A 165 -10.21 2.63 9.85
CA ASP A 165 -9.91 3.42 11.04
C ASP A 165 -9.70 4.90 10.67
N PRO A 166 -10.70 5.77 10.86
CA PRO A 166 -10.64 7.16 10.41
C PRO A 166 -9.58 8.02 11.14
N ILE A 167 -9.00 7.50 12.22
CA ILE A 167 -7.93 8.18 12.97
C ILE A 167 -6.57 7.98 12.27
N ILE A 168 -6.43 6.92 11.48
CA ILE A 168 -5.15 6.54 10.87
C ILE A 168 -5.01 7.17 9.49
N ASP A 169 -3.95 7.98 9.32
CA ASP A 169 -3.46 8.40 8.00
C ASP A 169 -2.40 7.41 7.51
N VAL A 170 -2.75 6.57 6.54
CA VAL A 170 -1.82 5.57 5.96
C VAL A 170 -0.90 6.16 4.90
N GLY A 171 -1.27 7.32 4.32
CA GLY A 171 -0.43 8.08 3.40
C GLY A 171 0.81 8.67 4.08
N SER A 172 0.69 8.95 5.39
CA SER A 172 1.73 9.55 6.23
C SER A 172 3.09 8.81 6.23
N CYS A 173 3.09 7.52 5.88
CA CYS A 173 4.29 6.68 5.78
C CYS A 173 5.17 7.00 4.57
N CYS A 174 4.61 7.57 3.50
CA CYS A 174 5.36 7.93 2.29
C CYS A 174 6.06 9.27 2.48
N LYS A 175 7.35 9.24 2.82
CA LYS A 175 8.17 10.45 3.03
C LYS A 175 8.80 10.97 1.74
N ASN A 176 8.97 10.11 0.74
CA ASN A 176 9.60 10.43 -0.55
C ASN A 176 8.55 10.60 -1.66
N MET A 177 7.40 11.18 -1.35
CA MET A 177 6.31 11.31 -2.32
C MET A 177 6.72 12.14 -3.54
N ASP A 178 7.59 13.15 -3.37
CA ASP A 178 8.11 13.94 -4.49
C ASP A 178 8.85 13.08 -5.53
N LYS A 179 9.64 12.09 -5.09
CA LYS A 179 10.30 11.13 -6.00
C LYS A 179 9.30 10.22 -6.70
N VAL A 180 8.22 9.84 -6.01
CA VAL A 180 7.13 9.08 -6.62
C VAL A 180 6.47 9.92 -7.70
N ILE A 181 6.11 11.16 -7.40
CA ILE A 181 5.50 12.10 -8.36
C ILE A 181 6.40 12.29 -9.59
N GLU A 182 7.68 12.61 -9.39
CA GLU A 182 8.65 12.76 -10.48
C GLU A 182 8.71 11.50 -11.35
N THR A 183 8.70 10.32 -10.72
CA THR A 183 8.71 9.04 -11.42
C THR A 183 7.44 8.82 -12.25
N LEU A 184 6.25 9.19 -11.75
CA LEU A 184 4.99 9.13 -12.49
C LEU A 184 5.01 10.10 -13.68
N GLN A 185 5.46 11.33 -13.45
CA GLN A 185 5.56 12.36 -14.50
C GLN A 185 6.50 11.93 -15.63
N ASN A 186 7.68 11.42 -15.28
CA ASN A 186 8.65 10.96 -16.28
C ASN A 186 8.12 9.76 -17.05
N PHE A 187 7.46 8.82 -16.39
CA PHE A 187 6.84 7.69 -17.08
C PHE A 187 5.74 8.13 -18.05
N TYR A 188 4.83 9.01 -17.61
CA TYR A 188 3.77 9.52 -18.48
C TYR A 188 4.33 10.25 -19.70
N ARG A 189 5.37 11.08 -19.52
CA ARG A 189 6.05 11.75 -20.64
C ARG A 189 6.64 10.76 -21.63
N LEU A 190 7.26 9.67 -21.18
CA LEU A 190 7.85 8.65 -22.06
C LEU A 190 6.83 7.92 -22.94
N ILE A 191 5.58 7.79 -22.48
CA ILE A 191 4.53 7.09 -23.23
C ILE A 191 3.94 7.95 -24.35
N LEU A 192 4.05 9.27 -24.24
CA LEU A 192 3.55 10.22 -25.24
C LEU A 192 4.51 10.42 -26.44
N TYR A 193 5.70 9.82 -26.39
CA TYR A 193 6.70 9.81 -27.48
C TYR A 193 6.77 8.42 -28.12
#